data_AF-A0A0D6ER03-F1
#
_entry.id   AF-A0A0D6ER03-F1
#
_cell.length_a   1.000
_cell.length_b   1.000
_cell.length_c   1.000
_cell.angle_alpha   90.00
_cell.angle_beta   90.00
_cell.angle_gamma   90.00
#
_symmetry.space_group_name_H-M   'P 1'
#
loop_
_entity.id
_entity.type
_entity.pdbx_description
1 polymer ?
#
loop_
_entity_poly.entity_id
_entity_poly.type
_entity_poly.pdbx_seq_one_letter_code
_entity_poly.pdbx_strand_id
1 'polypeptide(L)'
;MNNNRPFIYPANTGISYSFTDDGYFEEAQYRFEANASDPQCSTAVVIWQHGKYYFHNNGSITLDPAPFASDGRIQVQDPCAATTEVLTYYSQFELYNGWTITVDAHHAAYMLQLYRFDGSLFPRDEALTFPERAPRLYLTVRPPTMLPTTSLEAVYNGSISLS
;
A
#
# COMPACT_ATOMS: atom_id res chain seq x y z
N MET A 1 1.61 -5.86 14.53
CA MET A 1 1.32 -4.45 14.84
C MET A 1 0.10 -4.41 15.74
N ASN A 2 0.14 -3.95 17.00
CA ASN A 2 -1.12 -3.65 17.68
C ASN A 2 -1.78 -2.44 16.99
N ASN A 3 -3.08 -2.23 17.14
CA ASN A 3 -3.82 -1.18 16.39
C ASN A 3 -3.38 0.27 16.74
N ASN A 4 -2.39 0.46 17.62
CA ASN A 4 -1.98 1.77 18.15
C ASN A 4 -0.47 1.86 18.45
N ARG A 5 0.37 1.09 17.74
CA ARG A 5 1.83 1.17 17.85
C ARG A 5 2.40 1.76 16.55
N PRO A 6 3.52 2.48 16.65
CA PRO A 6 4.28 2.90 15.49
C PRO A 6 4.61 1.75 14.54
N PHE A 7 4.69 2.05 13.25
CA PHE A 7 5.22 1.12 12.26
C PHE A 7 6.70 0.84 12.50
N ILE A 8 7.10 -0.39 12.17
CA ILE A 8 8.52 -0.73 12.02
C ILE A 8 8.87 -0.47 10.56
N TYR A 9 9.70 0.54 10.34
CA TYR A 9 10.10 0.95 9.00
C TYR A 9 11.00 -0.09 8.35
N PRO A 10 10.73 -0.48 7.09
CA PRO A 10 11.68 -1.26 6.32
C PRO A 10 12.90 -0.39 5.97
N ALA A 11 14.03 -1.05 5.67
CA ALA A 11 15.28 -0.36 5.36
C ALA A 11 15.20 0.48 4.07
N ASN A 12 14.33 0.09 3.14
CA ASN A 12 14.14 0.74 1.84
C ASN A 12 12.70 1.22 1.69
N THR A 13 12.51 2.35 1.01
CA THR A 13 11.19 2.78 0.54
C THR A 13 10.64 1.86 -0.52
N GLY A 14 9.32 1.89 -0.67
CA GLY A 14 8.65 1.07 -1.65
C GLY A 14 7.14 1.05 -1.46
N ILE A 15 6.50 0.32 -2.36
CA ILE A 15 5.07 0.07 -2.36
C ILE A 15 4.91 -1.42 -2.55
N SER A 16 4.05 -2.04 -1.77
CA SER A 16 3.70 -3.45 -1.89
C SER A 16 2.19 -3.63 -1.84
N TYR A 17 1.69 -4.48 -2.73
CA TYR A 17 0.35 -4.99 -2.68
C TYR A 17 0.40 -6.51 -2.60
N SER A 18 -0.44 -7.07 -1.75
CA SER A 18 -0.65 -8.49 -1.59
C SER A 18 -2.11 -8.82 -1.89
N PHE A 19 -2.35 -9.95 -2.55
CA PHE A 19 -3.69 -10.43 -2.90
C PHE A 19 -3.78 -11.91 -2.63
N THR A 20 -4.81 -12.34 -1.91
CA THR A 20 -5.10 -13.76 -1.68
C THR A 20 -6.29 -14.24 -2.50
N ASP A 21 -6.30 -15.53 -2.81
CA ASP A 21 -7.33 -16.15 -3.64
C ASP A 21 -8.75 -16.10 -3.02
N ASP A 22 -8.86 -15.85 -1.71
CA ASP A 22 -10.11 -15.67 -0.98
C ASP A 22 -10.63 -14.22 -0.98
N GLY A 23 -10.02 -13.33 -1.78
CA GLY A 23 -10.55 -12.01 -2.10
C GLY A 23 -10.09 -10.89 -1.17
N TYR A 24 -9.02 -11.07 -0.40
CA TYR A 24 -8.43 -10.02 0.43
C TYR A 24 -7.24 -9.35 -0.24
N PHE A 25 -7.07 -8.06 0.06
CA PHE A 25 -5.88 -7.32 -0.30
C PHE A 25 -5.24 -6.70 0.94
N GLU A 26 -3.93 -6.48 0.84
CA GLU A 26 -3.16 -5.67 1.77
C GLU A 26 -2.29 -4.71 0.97
N GLU A 27 -2.25 -3.45 1.40
CA GLU A 27 -1.41 -2.40 0.85
C GLU A 27 -0.44 -1.91 1.92
N ALA A 28 0.83 -1.74 1.54
CA ALA A 28 1.78 -0.99 2.33
C ALA A 28 2.58 -0.04 1.44
N GLN A 29 2.74 1.20 1.86
CA GLN A 29 3.59 2.19 1.20
C GLN A 29 4.55 2.80 2.21
N TYR A 30 5.81 2.92 1.86
CA TYR A 30 6.79 3.71 2.59
C TYR A 30 7.49 4.66 1.62
N ARG A 31 7.31 5.97 1.85
CA ARG A 31 7.81 7.03 0.96
C ARG A 31 8.47 8.15 1.76
N PHE A 32 9.32 8.90 1.08
CA PHE A 32 9.86 10.16 1.59
C PHE A 32 9.34 11.32 0.76
N GLU A 33 9.04 12.41 1.43
CA GLU A 33 8.91 13.74 0.85
C GLU A 33 10.18 14.53 1.14
N ALA A 34 10.89 14.90 0.08
CA ALA A 34 12.15 15.61 0.18
C ALA A 34 11.92 17.11 0.38
N ASN A 35 12.71 17.73 1.27
CA ASN A 35 12.76 19.18 1.43
C ASN A 35 14.10 19.69 0.86
N ALA A 36 14.07 20.25 -0.35
CA ALA A 36 15.28 20.71 -1.03
C ALA A 36 15.91 21.95 -0.37
N SER A 37 15.12 22.75 0.35
CA SER A 37 15.61 23.93 1.06
C SER A 37 16.24 23.57 2.40
N ASP A 38 15.75 22.52 3.06
CA ASP A 38 16.33 21.96 4.27
C ASP A 38 16.35 20.42 4.24
N PRO A 39 17.45 19.80 3.76
CA PRO A 39 17.55 18.35 3.65
C PRO A 39 17.50 17.59 4.99
N GLN A 40 17.70 18.27 6.13
CA GLN A 40 17.54 17.64 7.45
C GLN A 40 16.05 17.45 7.80
N CYS A 41 15.16 18.17 7.11
CA CYS A 41 13.71 18.18 7.31
C CYS A 41 12.94 17.31 6.32
N SER A 42 13.49 16.17 5.90
CA SER A 42 12.76 15.22 5.06
C SER A 42 11.65 14.55 5.85
N THR A 43 10.47 14.40 5.24
CA THR A 43 9.33 13.72 5.89
C THR A 43 9.22 12.28 5.40
N ALA A 44 9.07 11.34 6.33
CA ALA A 44 8.78 9.94 6.03
C ALA A 44 7.29 9.66 6.22
N VAL A 45 6.68 8.97 5.26
CA VAL A 45 5.27 8.57 5.30
C VAL A 45 5.15 7.07 5.10
N VAL A 46 4.54 6.39 6.08
CA VAL A 46 4.13 4.99 5.96
C VAL A 46 2.61 4.91 5.94
N ILE A 47 2.07 4.21 4.97
CA ILE A 47 0.65 3.91 4.85
C ILE A 47 0.50 2.40 4.88
N TRP A 48 -0.49 1.92 5.62
CA TRP A 48 -0.92 0.53 5.56
C TRP A 48 -2.43 0.45 5.68
N GLN A 49 -3.05 -0.39 4.86
CA GLN A 49 -4.46 -0.76 4.98
C GLN A 49 -4.69 -2.14 4.36
N HIS A 50 -5.82 -2.75 4.69
CA HIS A 50 -6.24 -4.02 4.14
C HIS A 50 -7.75 -4.06 4.00
N GLY A 51 -8.24 -5.01 3.20
CA GLY A 51 -9.65 -5.04 2.84
C GLY A 51 -9.96 -6.15 1.85
N LYS A 52 -11.04 -5.97 1.09
CA LYS A 52 -11.44 -6.89 0.03
C LYS A 52 -11.25 -6.27 -1.33
N TYR A 53 -10.89 -7.09 -2.32
CA TYR A 53 -10.82 -6.65 -3.70
C TYR A 53 -11.91 -7.31 -4.55
N TYR A 54 -12.33 -6.61 -5.59
CA TYR A 54 -13.37 -7.07 -6.50
C TYR A 54 -12.99 -6.79 -7.95
N PHE A 55 -13.13 -7.80 -8.80
CA PHE A 55 -13.04 -7.65 -10.25
C PHE A 55 -14.39 -7.26 -10.83
N HIS A 56 -14.35 -6.39 -11.83
CA HIS A 56 -15.55 -5.90 -12.50
C HIS A 56 -15.59 -6.33 -13.96
N ASN A 57 -16.80 -6.44 -14.53
CA ASN A 57 -16.98 -6.88 -15.92
C ASN A 57 -16.35 -5.94 -16.96
N ASN A 58 -16.10 -4.68 -16.60
CA ASN A 58 -15.42 -3.69 -17.45
C ASN A 58 -13.89 -3.81 -17.40
N GLY A 59 -13.33 -4.79 -16.67
CA GLY A 59 -11.89 -4.99 -16.50
C GLY A 59 -11.26 -4.20 -15.36
N SER A 60 -12.02 -3.33 -14.68
CA SER A 60 -11.54 -2.61 -13.51
C SER A 60 -11.42 -3.51 -12.27
N ILE A 61 -10.62 -3.08 -11.31
CA ILE A 61 -10.49 -3.69 -9.98
C ILE A 61 -10.69 -2.61 -8.92
N THR A 62 -11.44 -2.95 -7.87
CA THR A 62 -11.61 -2.09 -6.70
C THR A 62 -10.97 -2.71 -5.48
N LEU A 63 -10.30 -1.91 -4.68
CA LEU A 63 -9.78 -2.27 -3.37
C LEU A 63 -10.60 -1.53 -2.31
N ASP A 64 -11.37 -2.28 -1.54
CA ASP A 64 -12.32 -1.77 -0.56
C ASP A 64 -11.87 -2.08 0.88
N PRO A 65 -11.35 -1.08 1.62
CA PRO A 65 -10.97 -1.24 3.02
C PRO A 65 -12.15 -1.17 3.99
N ALA A 66 -13.39 -0.91 3.53
CA ALA A 66 -14.54 -0.72 4.42
C ALA A 66 -14.78 -1.86 5.43
N PRO A 67 -14.55 -3.16 5.11
CA PRO A 67 -14.66 -4.24 6.09
C PRO A 67 -13.72 -4.11 7.30
N PHE A 68 -12.60 -3.40 7.15
CA PHE A 68 -11.56 -3.23 8.16
C PHE A 68 -11.11 -1.77 8.33
N ALA A 69 -12.03 -0.83 8.13
CA ALA A 69 -11.72 0.61 8.12
C ALA A 69 -11.11 1.13 9.44
N SER A 70 -11.32 0.42 10.55
CA SER A 70 -10.73 0.70 11.87
C SER A 70 -9.24 0.37 11.97
N ASP A 71 -8.70 -0.40 11.03
CA ASP A 71 -7.36 -0.99 11.15
C ASP A 71 -6.29 -0.20 10.41
N GLY A 72 -6.63 0.43 9.27
CA GLY A 72 -5.65 1.12 8.44
C GLY A 72 -5.03 2.32 9.15
N ARG A 73 -3.75 2.57 8.88
CA ARG A 73 -2.94 3.60 9.54
C ARG A 73 -2.06 4.34 8.55
N ILE A 74 -1.90 5.63 8.78
CA ILE A 74 -0.83 6.45 8.21
C ILE A 74 0.05 6.97 9.34
N GLN A 75 1.35 6.82 9.19
CA GLN A 75 2.35 7.39 10.09
C GLN A 75 3.24 8.36 9.34
N VAL A 76 3.28 9.58 9.84
CA VAL A 76 4.12 10.66 9.32
C VAL A 76 5.22 10.94 10.34
N GLN A 77 6.47 10.94 9.88
CA GLN A 77 7.63 11.36 10.64
C GLN A 77 8.23 12.60 10.01
N ASP A 78 8.23 13.69 10.75
CA ASP A 78 8.79 14.98 10.32
C ASP A 78 9.74 15.48 11.42
N PRO A 79 11.07 15.43 11.22
CA PRO A 79 12.03 15.83 12.24
C PRO A 79 12.01 17.33 12.56
N CYS A 80 11.37 18.15 11.74
CA CYS A 80 11.34 19.60 11.87
C CYS A 80 9.96 20.15 12.28
N ALA A 81 8.93 19.31 12.29
CA ALA A 81 7.64 19.67 12.84
C ALA A 81 7.66 19.73 14.38
N ALA A 82 6.71 20.47 14.95
CA ALA A 82 6.50 20.52 16.41
C ALA A 82 6.12 19.15 17.01
N THR A 83 5.52 18.27 16.20
CA THR A 83 5.27 16.87 16.55
C THR A 83 5.97 16.00 15.52
N THR A 84 6.99 15.28 15.97
CA THR A 84 7.91 14.57 15.07
C THR A 84 7.37 13.25 14.54
N GLU A 85 6.33 12.71 15.17
CA GLU A 85 5.71 11.45 14.82
C GLU A 85 4.21 11.54 15.03
N VAL A 86 3.44 11.33 13.97
CA VAL A 86 1.98 11.40 13.98
C VAL A 86 1.41 10.13 13.36
N LEU A 87 0.67 9.35 14.15
CA LEU A 87 -0.06 8.18 13.70
C LEU A 87 -1.56 8.50 13.64
N THR A 88 -2.18 8.27 12.48
CA THR A 88 -3.62 8.52 12.28
C THR A 88 -4.30 7.39 11.51
N TYR A 89 -5.63 7.35 11.59
CA TYR A 89 -6.44 6.37 10.88
C TYR A 89 -6.38 6.62 9.37
N TYR A 90 -6.39 5.52 8.61
CA TYR A 90 -6.41 5.56 7.16
C TYR A 90 -7.37 4.48 6.64
N SER A 91 -8.25 4.87 5.72
CA SER A 91 -9.14 3.96 5.01
C SER A 91 -9.51 4.63 3.70
N GLN A 92 -8.85 4.21 2.63
CA GLN A 92 -9.04 4.78 1.31
C GLN A 92 -9.46 3.71 0.32
N PHE A 93 -10.65 3.91 -0.26
CA PHE A 93 -11.11 3.12 -1.39
C PHE A 93 -10.27 3.44 -2.63
N GLU A 94 -9.85 2.39 -3.36
CA GLU A 94 -9.09 2.53 -4.59
C GLU A 94 -9.84 1.89 -5.78
N LEU A 95 -9.87 2.61 -6.89
CA LEU A 95 -10.36 2.11 -8.18
C LEU A 95 -9.23 2.18 -9.21
N TYR A 96 -8.94 1.03 -9.80
CA TYR A 96 -8.05 0.92 -10.95
C TYR A 96 -8.88 0.51 -12.17
N ASN A 97 -8.83 1.31 -13.24
CA ASN A 97 -9.57 1.07 -14.48
C ASN A 97 -9.17 -0.23 -15.19
N GLY A 98 -8.00 -0.76 -14.85
CA GLY A 98 -7.51 -2.02 -15.38
C GLY A 98 -6.30 -2.50 -14.60
N TRP A 99 -5.86 -3.70 -14.93
CA TRP A 99 -4.65 -4.30 -14.41
C TRP A 99 -4.10 -5.31 -15.42
N THR A 100 -2.79 -5.54 -15.40
CA THR A 100 -2.14 -6.57 -16.21
C THR A 100 -1.05 -7.27 -15.40
N ILE A 101 -0.90 -8.58 -15.63
CA ILE A 101 0.23 -9.35 -15.13
C ILE A 101 1.03 -9.82 -16.34
N THR A 102 2.30 -9.48 -16.37
CA THR A 102 3.22 -9.83 -17.46
C THR A 102 4.54 -10.30 -16.90
N VAL A 103 5.33 -11.03 -17.69
CA VAL A 103 6.71 -11.35 -17.33
C VAL A 103 7.62 -10.27 -17.92
N ASP A 104 8.39 -9.60 -17.07
CA ASP A 104 9.43 -8.70 -17.56
C ASP A 104 10.59 -9.51 -18.15
N ALA A 105 10.93 -9.24 -19.40
CA ALA A 105 11.94 -9.99 -20.13
C ALA A 105 13.36 -9.78 -19.60
N HIS A 106 13.64 -8.65 -18.94
CA HIS A 106 14.97 -8.32 -18.43
C HIS A 106 15.23 -8.97 -17.07
N HIS A 107 14.22 -9.02 -16.20
CA HIS A 107 14.32 -9.57 -14.85
C HIS A 107 13.80 -11.01 -14.75
N ALA A 108 13.19 -11.55 -15.83
CA ALA A 108 12.54 -12.86 -15.87
C ALA A 108 11.55 -13.07 -14.71
N ALA A 109 10.88 -11.99 -14.30
CA ALA A 109 10.02 -11.94 -13.12
C ALA A 109 8.61 -11.48 -13.49
N TYR A 110 7.60 -12.03 -12.81
CA TYR A 110 6.24 -11.53 -12.92
C TYR A 110 6.16 -10.11 -12.37
N MET A 111 5.45 -9.24 -13.09
CA MET A 111 5.11 -7.90 -12.66
C MET A 111 3.62 -7.66 -12.78
N LEU A 112 3.07 -6.95 -11.80
CA LEU A 112 1.75 -6.37 -11.81
C LEU A 112 1.85 -4.90 -12.23
N GLN A 113 1.00 -4.52 -13.18
CA GLN A 113 0.78 -3.13 -13.55
C GLN A 113 -0.69 -2.78 -13.32
N LEU A 114 -0.92 -1.69 -12.59
CA LEU A 114 -2.25 -1.15 -12.33
C LEU A 114 -2.48 0.12 -13.15
N TYR A 115 -3.72 0.36 -13.59
CA TYR A 115 -4.11 1.56 -14.35
C TYR A 115 -5.05 2.39 -13.49
N ARG A 116 -4.65 3.63 -13.16
CA ARG A 116 -5.45 4.56 -12.37
C ARG A 116 -6.76 4.93 -13.07
N PHE A 117 -7.63 5.65 -12.35
CA PHE A 117 -8.91 6.13 -12.89
C PHE A 117 -8.77 7.04 -14.13
N ASP A 118 -7.63 7.70 -14.31
CA ASP A 118 -7.31 8.56 -15.46
C ASP A 118 -6.58 7.79 -16.58
N GLY A 119 -6.39 6.48 -16.43
CA GLY A 119 -5.66 5.62 -17.36
C GLY A 119 -4.14 5.65 -17.19
N SER A 120 -3.59 6.50 -16.32
CA SER A 120 -2.15 6.52 -16.06
C SER A 120 -1.70 5.27 -15.29
N LEU A 121 -0.44 4.88 -15.46
CA LEU A 121 0.12 3.72 -14.79
C LEU A 121 0.36 3.99 -13.31
N PHE A 122 0.04 3.01 -12.46
CA PHE A 122 0.37 2.99 -11.04
C PHE A 122 1.43 1.91 -10.74
N PRO A 123 2.43 2.21 -9.88
CA PRO A 123 2.64 3.50 -9.21
C PRO A 123 3.15 4.59 -10.17
N ARG A 124 2.65 5.82 -10.01
CA ARG A 124 3.14 6.99 -10.75
C ARG A 124 4.21 7.68 -9.90
N ASP A 125 5.36 7.93 -10.51
CA ASP A 125 6.29 8.94 -10.02
C ASP A 125 5.84 10.29 -10.61
N GLU A 126 5.39 11.22 -9.76
CA GLU A 126 4.94 12.54 -10.23
C GLU A 126 6.08 13.37 -10.83
N ALA A 127 7.33 13.06 -10.51
CA ALA A 127 8.50 13.70 -11.11
C ALA A 127 8.80 13.17 -12.53
N LEU A 128 8.19 12.06 -12.96
CA LEU A 128 8.39 11.52 -14.30
C LEU A 128 7.32 12.04 -15.26
N THR A 129 7.74 12.92 -16.17
CA THR A 129 6.93 13.46 -17.27
C THR A 129 6.54 12.39 -18.32
N PHE A 130 7.17 11.21 -18.28
CA PHE A 130 6.98 10.13 -19.23
C PHE A 130 6.18 8.96 -18.60
N PRO A 131 4.92 8.75 -19.00
CA PRO A 131 4.04 7.74 -18.38
C PRO A 131 4.55 6.30 -18.54
N GLU A 132 5.37 6.05 -19.56
CA GLU A 132 6.00 4.75 -19.86
C GLU A 132 7.14 4.36 -18.90
N ARG A 133 7.50 5.22 -17.93
CA ARG A 133 8.53 4.96 -16.91
C ARG A 133 7.96 4.73 -15.51
N ALA A 134 6.65 4.53 -15.38
CA ALA A 134 6.06 4.16 -14.11
C ALA A 134 6.76 2.89 -13.56
N PRO A 135 7.19 2.90 -12.29
CA PRO A 135 7.70 1.69 -11.65
C PRO A 135 6.65 0.57 -11.72
N ARG A 136 7.13 -0.67 -11.66
CA ARG A 136 6.31 -1.89 -11.75
C ARG A 136 6.32 -2.59 -10.40
N LEU A 137 5.21 -3.25 -10.07
CA LEU A 137 5.11 -4.06 -8.85
C LEU A 137 5.59 -5.48 -9.17
N TYR A 138 6.84 -5.80 -8.85
CA TYR A 138 7.40 -7.14 -9.08
C TYR A 138 6.91 -8.15 -8.03
N LEU A 139 6.60 -9.36 -8.48
CA LEU A 139 6.24 -10.47 -7.60
C LEU A 139 7.45 -10.85 -6.75
N THR A 140 7.32 -10.69 -5.43
CA THR A 140 8.36 -11.07 -4.47
C THR A 140 8.07 -12.39 -3.77
N VAL A 141 6.81 -12.69 -3.47
CA VAL A 141 6.43 -13.89 -2.70
C VAL A 141 5.08 -14.45 -3.15
N ARG A 142 4.95 -15.78 -3.17
CA ARG A 142 3.72 -16.52 -3.46
C ARG A 142 3.73 -17.85 -2.66
N PRO A 143 2.78 -18.12 -1.74
CA PRO A 143 1.62 -17.30 -1.38
C PRO A 143 2.02 -15.97 -0.71
N PRO A 144 1.15 -14.95 -0.73
CA PRO A 144 1.45 -13.66 -0.09
C PRO A 144 1.58 -13.81 1.43
N THR A 145 2.47 -13.02 2.03
CA THR A 145 2.59 -12.89 3.49
C THR A 145 1.81 -11.66 3.93
N MET A 146 0.56 -11.83 4.34
CA MET A 146 -0.30 -10.72 4.79
C MET A 146 -0.50 -10.79 6.30
N LEU A 147 -0.84 -9.64 6.90
CA LEU A 147 -1.48 -9.66 8.20
C LEU A 147 -2.84 -10.38 8.14
N PRO A 148 -3.39 -10.79 9.29
CA PRO A 148 -4.65 -11.53 9.35
C PRO A 148 -5.76 -10.81 8.56
N THR A 149 -6.46 -11.54 7.69
CA THR A 149 -7.57 -11.06 6.86
C THR A 149 -8.87 -10.90 7.66
N THR A 150 -8.75 -10.36 8.87
CA THR A 150 -9.79 -10.11 9.85
C THR A 150 -9.51 -8.80 10.56
N SER A 151 -10.49 -8.25 11.27
CA SER A 151 -10.28 -7.04 12.07
C SER A 151 -9.13 -7.24 13.05
N LEU A 152 -8.08 -6.42 12.92
CA LEU A 152 -6.96 -6.40 13.84
C LEU A 152 -7.41 -5.93 15.22
N GLU A 153 -8.30 -4.94 15.29
CA GLU A 153 -8.91 -4.55 16.57
C GLU A 153 -9.56 -5.74 17.27
N ALA A 154 -10.32 -6.55 16.53
CA ALA A 154 -10.94 -7.76 17.05
C ALA A 154 -9.94 -8.85 17.48
N VAL A 155 -8.81 -8.98 16.77
CA VAL A 155 -7.71 -9.87 17.17
C VAL A 155 -7.05 -9.38 18.46
N TYR A 156 -6.74 -8.08 18.56
CA TYR A 156 -6.02 -7.52 19.71
C TYR A 156 -6.87 -7.41 20.98
N ASN A 157 -8.19 -7.25 20.84
CA ASN A 157 -9.10 -7.27 21.99
C ASN A 157 -9.56 -8.70 22.36
N GLY A 158 -9.11 -9.72 21.63
CA GLY A 158 -9.40 -11.14 21.90
C GLY A 158 -10.78 -11.61 21.47
N SER A 159 -11.53 -10.82 20.70
CA SER A 159 -12.83 -11.23 20.16
C SER A 159 -12.72 -12.21 18.98
N ILE A 160 -11.57 -12.26 18.32
CA ILE A 160 -11.25 -13.23 17.26
C ILE A 160 -9.86 -13.83 17.53
N SER A 161 -9.72 -15.15 17.40
CA SER A 161 -8.41 -15.82 17.46
C SER A 161 -7.77 -15.88 16.07
N LEU A 162 -6.45 -15.73 16.01
CA LEU A 162 -5.69 -16.05 14.81
C LEU A 162 -5.75 -17.57 14.57
N SER A 163 -6.27 -17.99 13.42
CA SER A 163 -6.25 -19.38 12.95
C SER A 163 -4.89 -19.74 12.36
#